data_AF-A0A8H6J860-F1
#
_entry.id   AF-A0A8H6J860-F1
#
_cell.length_a   1.000
_cell.length_b   1.000
_cell.length_c   1.000
_cell.angle_alpha   90.00
_cell.angle_beta   90.00
_cell.angle_gamma   90.00
#
_symmetry.space_group_name_H-M   'P 1'
#
loop_
_entity.id
_entity.type
_entity.pdbx_description
1 polymer ?
#
loop_
_entity_poly.entity_id
_entity_poly.type
_entity_poly.pdbx_seq_one_letter_code
_entity_poly.pdbx_strand_id
1 'polypeptide(L)'
;MSQIASPIIDVAESQEADEILTMKFDTTLDHTTLIPVLRGGLPMFVAAQPLLASTSCILVRCYRKKGSNCVVVDWSGRRPFLQAPGDGRLVVLDTVIATGDTVAKLCDELWESSGRRERSVVVMCCYAAPAALVRLSRHRVVQYIVVARRAEGCDEAGYLVPTTNGDIGDKLFGEKEEYITDTVSPVVVNGQGAAMALRDAPALLERNEG
;
A
#
# COMPACT_ATOMS: atom_id res chain seq x y z
N MET A 1 24.56 -19.19 9.01
CA MET A 1 23.15 -19.25 9.44
C MET A 1 22.78 -17.88 9.98
N SER A 2 22.10 -17.07 9.17
CA SER A 2 21.71 -15.70 9.53
C SER A 2 20.68 -15.77 10.65
N GLN A 3 20.96 -15.12 11.79
CA GLN A 3 19.97 -14.91 12.84
C GLN A 3 18.86 -14.03 12.27
N ILE A 4 17.69 -14.63 12.01
CA ILE A 4 16.47 -13.88 11.75
C ILE A 4 16.13 -13.19 13.06
N ALA A 5 16.33 -11.87 13.12
CA ALA A 5 15.94 -11.05 14.26
C ALA A 5 14.47 -11.32 14.61
N SER A 6 14.17 -11.44 15.91
CA SER A 6 12.82 -11.74 16.39
C SER A 6 11.79 -10.76 15.76
N PRO A 7 10.70 -11.24 15.13
CA PRO A 7 9.84 -10.41 14.27
C PRO A 7 8.92 -9.45 15.04
N ILE A 8 9.04 -9.33 16.38
CA ILE A 8 8.00 -8.76 17.22
C ILE A 8 8.49 -7.53 17.99
N ILE A 9 7.68 -6.47 17.99
CA ILE A 9 7.91 -5.19 18.68
C ILE A 9 7.68 -5.38 20.19
N ASP A 10 8.44 -4.65 21.01
CA ASP A 10 8.08 -4.25 22.39
C ASP A 10 6.73 -3.51 22.38
N VAL A 11 5.64 -4.27 22.34
CA VAL A 11 4.32 -3.76 22.65
C VAL A 11 4.31 -3.62 24.16
N ALA A 12 4.20 -2.38 24.67
CA ALA A 12 4.28 -2.03 26.09
C ALA A 12 3.70 -3.14 26.99
N GLU A 13 4.47 -3.58 27.99
CA GLU A 13 4.16 -4.64 28.96
C GLU A 13 2.69 -4.56 29.40
N SER A 14 1.85 -5.35 28.74
CA SER A 14 0.42 -5.46 29.00
C SER A 14 -0.01 -6.86 28.59
N GLN A 15 -1.02 -7.40 29.27
CA GLN A 15 -1.48 -8.78 29.07
C GLN A 15 -1.97 -9.05 27.62
N GLU A 16 -2.38 -7.99 26.90
CA GLU A 16 -2.72 -7.99 25.46
C GLU A 16 -1.47 -8.14 24.57
N ALA A 17 -0.32 -7.60 24.97
CA ALA A 17 0.94 -7.73 24.25
C ALA A 17 1.43 -9.19 24.23
N ASP A 18 1.32 -9.91 25.35
CA ASP A 18 1.74 -11.31 25.48
C ASP A 18 0.91 -12.26 24.58
N GLU A 19 -0.39 -12.00 24.42
CA GLU A 19 -1.23 -12.76 23.47
C GLU A 19 -0.82 -12.48 22.01
N ILE A 20 -0.51 -11.23 21.67
CA ILE A 20 -0.04 -10.85 20.32
C ILE A 20 1.32 -11.49 20.02
N LEU A 21 2.24 -11.50 20.99
CA LEU A 21 3.58 -12.08 20.91
C LEU A 21 3.57 -13.61 20.70
N THR A 22 2.51 -14.30 21.14
CA THR A 22 2.37 -15.76 21.03
C THR A 22 1.52 -16.23 19.85
N MET A 23 0.91 -15.31 19.08
CA MET A 23 0.18 -15.68 17.86
C MET A 23 1.14 -16.19 16.78
N LYS A 24 0.95 -17.43 16.35
CA LYS A 24 1.63 -17.96 15.17
C LYS A 24 1.23 -17.15 13.94
N PHE A 25 2.21 -16.56 13.27
CA PHE A 25 2.01 -15.93 11.96
C PHE A 25 1.49 -16.97 10.99
N ASP A 26 0.28 -16.75 10.46
CA ASP A 26 -0.27 -17.59 9.41
C ASP A 26 0.44 -17.24 8.10
N THR A 27 1.34 -18.13 7.71
CA THR A 27 2.22 -18.00 6.56
C THR A 27 1.54 -18.28 5.23
N THR A 28 0.32 -18.81 5.20
CA THR A 28 -0.28 -19.24 3.93
C THR A 28 -0.86 -18.07 3.15
N LEU A 29 -1.45 -17.07 3.84
CA LEU A 29 -2.10 -15.91 3.22
C LEU A 29 -3.00 -16.30 2.03
N ASP A 30 -3.68 -17.45 2.15
CA ASP A 30 -4.51 -17.99 1.08
C ASP A 30 -5.71 -17.07 0.79
N HIS A 31 -6.08 -16.96 -0.48
CA HIS A 31 -7.22 -16.17 -0.97
C HIS A 31 -7.13 -14.68 -0.60
N THR A 32 -5.99 -14.05 -0.84
CA THR A 32 -5.78 -12.65 -0.48
C THR A 32 -6.35 -11.67 -1.51
N THR A 33 -6.75 -10.50 -1.03
CA THR A 33 -7.06 -9.35 -1.89
C THR A 33 -6.05 -8.25 -1.60
N LEU A 34 -5.23 -7.92 -2.60
CA LEU A 34 -4.23 -6.88 -2.50
C LEU A 34 -4.88 -5.51 -2.69
N ILE A 35 -4.57 -4.59 -1.79
CA ILE A 35 -5.09 -3.23 -1.76
C ILE A 35 -3.90 -2.27 -1.75
N PRO A 36 -3.28 -2.01 -2.92
CA PRO A 36 -2.23 -1.01 -3.01
C PRO A 36 -2.81 0.40 -2.86
N VAL A 37 -2.25 1.17 -1.94
CA VAL A 37 -2.57 2.59 -1.77
C VAL A 37 -1.83 3.38 -2.83
N LEU A 38 -2.58 3.89 -3.81
CA LEU A 38 -2.01 4.62 -4.93
C LEU A 38 -1.52 6.01 -4.51
N ARG A 39 -0.40 6.50 -5.06
CA ARG A 39 0.44 5.83 -6.08
C ARG A 39 1.54 4.93 -5.50
N GLY A 40 2.05 5.28 -4.32
CA GLY A 40 3.26 4.70 -3.73
C GLY A 40 3.19 3.19 -3.43
N GLY A 41 2.00 2.60 -3.29
CA GLY A 41 1.80 1.17 -3.08
C GLY A 41 1.81 0.31 -4.34
N LEU A 42 1.76 0.90 -5.54
CA LEU A 42 1.73 0.14 -6.79
C LEU A 42 2.98 -0.73 -7.05
N PRO A 43 4.22 -0.29 -6.80
CA PRO A 43 5.40 -1.14 -6.95
C PRO A 43 5.39 -2.34 -5.99
N MET A 44 4.86 -2.15 -4.78
CA MET A 44 4.69 -3.27 -3.84
C MET A 44 3.71 -4.30 -4.38
N PHE A 45 2.63 -3.87 -5.02
CA PHE A 45 1.71 -4.80 -5.70
C PHE A 45 2.43 -5.60 -6.80
N VAL A 46 3.21 -4.93 -7.66
CA VAL A 46 3.99 -5.58 -8.73
C VAL A 46 4.95 -6.63 -8.15
N ALA A 47 5.62 -6.32 -7.03
CA ALA A 47 6.54 -7.25 -6.37
C ALA A 47 5.84 -8.40 -5.61
N ALA A 48 4.69 -8.13 -4.99
CA ALA A 48 3.98 -9.09 -4.15
C ALA A 48 3.13 -10.08 -4.95
N GLN A 49 2.52 -9.64 -6.06
CA GLN A 49 1.63 -10.47 -6.87
C GLN A 49 2.22 -11.82 -7.31
N PRO A 50 3.47 -11.95 -7.79
CA PRO A 50 4.03 -13.25 -8.17
C PRO A 50 4.33 -14.16 -6.97
N LEU A 51 4.37 -13.62 -5.74
CA LEU A 51 4.71 -14.36 -4.52
C LEU A 51 3.48 -14.86 -3.76
N LEU A 52 2.32 -14.25 -3.98
CA LEU A 52 1.08 -14.54 -3.26
C LEU A 52 0.12 -15.33 -4.16
N ALA A 53 -0.28 -16.53 -3.72
CA ALA A 53 -1.17 -17.38 -4.48
C ALA A 53 -2.61 -16.85 -4.46
N SER A 54 -3.29 -16.89 -5.61
CA SER A 54 -4.73 -16.59 -5.75
C SER A 54 -5.14 -15.19 -5.25
N THR A 55 -4.41 -14.15 -5.65
CA THR A 55 -4.73 -12.76 -5.27
C THR A 55 -5.65 -12.03 -6.24
N SER A 56 -6.72 -11.44 -5.72
CA SER A 56 -7.45 -10.36 -6.40
C SER A 56 -6.82 -9.00 -6.05
N CYS A 57 -7.12 -7.95 -6.81
CA CYS A 57 -6.58 -6.60 -6.58
C CYS A 57 -7.68 -5.55 -6.62
N ILE A 58 -7.70 -4.67 -5.61
CA ILE A 58 -8.59 -3.51 -5.56
C ILE A 58 -7.73 -2.28 -5.29
N LEU A 59 -7.64 -1.41 -6.30
CA LEU A 59 -6.86 -0.19 -6.19
C LEU A 59 -7.62 0.86 -5.36
N VAL A 60 -6.89 1.57 -4.50
CA VAL A 60 -7.46 2.65 -3.70
C VAL A 60 -6.57 3.87 -3.77
N ARG A 61 -7.18 5.04 -3.91
CA ARG A 61 -6.51 6.33 -3.79
C ARG A 61 -6.86 6.93 -2.45
N CYS A 62 -5.86 7.33 -1.68
CA CYS A 62 -6.07 8.06 -0.45
C CYS A 62 -5.42 9.43 -0.57
N TYR A 63 -6.15 10.49 -0.26
CA TYR A 63 -5.64 11.85 -0.34
C TYR A 63 -6.24 12.73 0.74
N ARG A 64 -5.49 13.76 1.17
CA ARG A 64 -5.99 14.76 2.11
C ARG A 64 -6.81 15.80 1.38
N LYS A 65 -7.98 16.15 1.91
CA LYS A 65 -8.78 17.26 1.38
C LYS A 65 -8.03 18.57 1.65
N LYS A 66 -7.85 19.39 0.61
CA LYS A 66 -7.14 20.68 0.66
C LYS A 66 -7.62 21.53 1.85
N GLY A 67 -6.68 22.01 2.66
CA GLY A 67 -6.97 22.84 3.84
C GLY A 67 -7.52 22.07 5.04
N SER A 68 -7.44 20.74 5.07
CA SER A 68 -7.88 19.93 6.19
C SER A 68 -6.99 18.71 6.42
N ASN A 69 -7.04 18.14 7.62
CA ASN A 69 -6.38 16.86 7.94
C ASN A 69 -7.25 15.64 7.59
N CYS A 70 -8.39 15.85 6.95
CA CYS A 70 -9.32 14.79 6.58
C CYS A 70 -8.76 13.99 5.40
N VAL A 71 -8.60 12.68 5.61
CA VAL A 71 -8.24 11.72 4.56
C VAL A 71 -9.51 11.22 3.88
N VAL A 72 -9.52 11.31 2.55
CA VAL A 72 -10.55 10.73 1.68
C VAL A 72 -10.02 9.42 1.12
N VAL A 73 -10.85 8.38 1.16
CA VAL A 73 -10.58 7.06 0.57
C VAL A 73 -11.46 6.90 -0.67
N ASP A 74 -10.80 6.79 -1.81
CA ASP A 74 -11.41 6.76 -3.14
C ASP A 74 -11.11 5.41 -3.80
N TRP A 75 -12.10 4.53 -3.80
CA TRP A 75 -11.97 3.16 -4.30
C TRP A 75 -12.08 3.15 -5.82
N SER A 76 -11.03 2.67 -6.49
CA SER A 76 -11.05 2.43 -7.93
C SER A 76 -11.69 1.06 -8.21
N GLY A 77 -13.01 1.00 -8.08
CA GLY A 77 -13.81 -0.21 -8.30
C GLY A 77 -14.69 -0.59 -7.13
N ARG A 78 -15.02 -1.88 -7.04
CA ARG A 78 -15.85 -2.42 -5.95
C ARG A 78 -15.06 -2.40 -4.65
N ARG A 79 -15.71 -2.01 -3.55
CA ARG A 79 -15.13 -2.12 -2.21
C ARG A 79 -14.89 -3.61 -1.87
N PRO A 80 -13.82 -3.93 -1.12
CA PRO A 80 -13.59 -5.30 -0.66
C PRO A 80 -14.73 -5.77 0.22
N PHE A 81 -15.07 -7.04 0.09
CA PHE A 81 -16.19 -7.66 0.76
C PHE A 81 -15.79 -9.03 1.28
N LEU A 82 -15.84 -9.18 2.61
CA LEU A 82 -15.54 -10.41 3.31
C LEU A 82 -16.81 -10.84 4.06
N GLN A 83 -17.65 -11.62 3.39
CA GLN A 83 -18.99 -11.97 3.86
C GLN A 83 -19.01 -13.23 4.74
N ALA A 84 -18.10 -14.17 4.51
CA ALA A 84 -18.06 -15.44 5.20
C ALA A 84 -16.69 -15.73 5.84
N PRO A 85 -16.66 -16.51 6.94
CA PRO A 85 -15.42 -17.15 7.38
C PRO A 85 -14.85 -17.98 6.23
N GLY A 86 -13.60 -17.69 5.83
CA GLY A 86 -12.96 -18.35 4.68
C GLY A 86 -12.77 -17.48 3.44
N ASP A 87 -13.35 -16.27 3.38
CA ASP A 87 -13.17 -15.32 2.25
C ASP A 87 -11.73 -14.74 2.14
N GLY A 88 -10.77 -15.33 2.84
CA GLY A 88 -9.38 -14.93 2.86
C GLY A 88 -9.12 -13.64 3.64
N ARG A 89 -8.17 -12.85 3.16
CA ARG A 89 -7.60 -11.69 3.85
C ARG A 89 -7.42 -10.49 2.94
N LEU A 90 -7.53 -9.29 3.49
CA LEU A 90 -7.18 -8.05 2.80
C LEU A 90 -5.74 -7.68 3.12
N VAL A 91 -4.95 -7.36 2.10
CA VAL A 91 -3.54 -6.97 2.28
C VAL A 91 -3.36 -5.56 1.78
N VAL A 92 -3.24 -4.60 2.70
CA VAL A 92 -2.95 -3.20 2.39
C VAL A 92 -1.46 -3.07 2.08
N LEU A 93 -1.14 -2.51 0.91
CA LEU A 93 0.24 -2.29 0.48
C LEU A 93 0.51 -0.80 0.37
N ASP A 94 1.49 -0.31 1.13
CA ASP A 94 1.98 1.06 1.04
C ASP A 94 3.49 1.08 1.32
N THR A 95 4.28 1.77 0.50
CA THR A 95 5.74 1.77 0.67
C THR A 95 6.16 2.51 1.93
N VAL A 96 5.47 3.60 2.29
CA VAL A 96 5.81 4.45 3.44
C VAL A 96 4.57 4.72 4.27
N ILE A 97 4.61 4.33 5.54
CA ILE A 97 3.59 4.66 6.53
C ILE A 97 4.20 5.64 7.54
N ALA A 98 4.10 6.94 7.24
CA ALA A 98 4.67 8.00 8.07
C ALA A 98 3.85 8.30 9.32
N THR A 99 2.84 9.17 9.24
CA THR A 99 1.95 9.42 10.39
C THR A 99 0.97 8.27 10.63
N GLY A 100 0.64 7.52 9.58
CA GLY A 100 -0.33 6.42 9.64
C GLY A 100 -1.78 6.83 9.40
N ASP A 101 -2.08 8.12 9.22
CA ASP A 101 -3.48 8.60 9.06
C ASP A 101 -4.16 7.99 7.83
N THR A 102 -3.42 7.88 6.73
CA THR A 102 -3.92 7.33 5.47
C THR A 102 -4.39 5.89 5.64
N VAL A 103 -3.54 5.06 6.23
CA VAL A 103 -3.83 3.63 6.43
C VAL A 103 -4.86 3.45 7.54
N ALA A 104 -4.84 4.26 8.60
CA ALA A 104 -5.84 4.22 9.67
C ALA A 104 -7.25 4.50 9.12
N LYS A 105 -7.41 5.55 8.32
CA LYS A 105 -8.69 5.87 7.69
C LYS A 105 -9.13 4.77 6.70
N LEU A 106 -8.20 4.14 6.00
CA LEU A 106 -8.49 2.99 5.15
C LEU A 106 -8.96 1.79 6.00
N CYS A 107 -8.31 1.50 7.12
CA CYS A 107 -8.73 0.46 8.06
C CYS A 107 -10.15 0.68 8.59
N ASP A 108 -10.56 1.94 8.83
CA ASP A 108 -11.95 2.24 9.24
C ASP A 108 -12.97 1.88 8.14
N GLU A 109 -12.67 2.18 6.88
CA GLU A 109 -13.54 1.80 5.74
C GLU A 109 -13.58 0.28 5.56
N LEU A 110 -12.43 -0.39 5.75
CA LEU A 110 -12.31 -1.85 5.66
C LEU A 110 -13.03 -2.57 6.80
N TRP A 111 -13.04 -1.99 8.00
CA TRP A 111 -13.82 -2.51 9.13
C TRP A 111 -15.31 -2.57 8.77
N GLU A 112 -15.86 -1.50 8.21
CA GLU A 112 -17.26 -1.49 7.80
C GLU A 112 -17.52 -2.40 6.59
N SER A 113 -16.62 -2.42 5.59
CA SER A 113 -16.83 -3.24 4.37
C SER A 113 -16.62 -4.74 4.59
N SER A 114 -15.88 -5.13 5.62
CA SER A 114 -15.69 -6.53 6.05
C SER A 114 -16.80 -7.03 6.99
N GLY A 115 -17.88 -6.26 7.17
CA GLY A 115 -18.93 -6.64 8.12
C GLY A 115 -18.43 -6.67 9.56
N ARG A 116 -17.43 -5.82 9.89
CA ARG A 116 -16.82 -5.71 11.21
C ARG A 116 -16.08 -6.98 11.65
N ARG A 117 -15.45 -7.65 10.70
CA ARG A 117 -14.63 -8.83 10.95
C ARG A 117 -13.26 -8.42 11.49
N GLU A 118 -12.98 -8.84 12.72
CA GLU A 118 -11.68 -8.64 13.35
C GLU A 118 -10.58 -9.42 12.63
N ARG A 119 -9.35 -8.91 12.74
CA ARG A 119 -8.13 -9.59 12.28
C ARG A 119 -8.26 -10.11 10.83
N SER A 120 -8.83 -9.29 9.95
CA SER A 120 -9.07 -9.59 8.53
C SER A 120 -8.12 -8.84 7.58
N VAL A 121 -7.37 -7.86 8.11
CA VAL A 121 -6.43 -7.02 7.36
C VAL A 121 -4.99 -7.29 7.78
N VAL A 122 -4.12 -7.44 6.79
CA VAL A 122 -2.66 -7.36 6.93
C VAL A 122 -2.20 -6.06 6.31
N VAL A 123 -1.43 -5.27 7.05
CA VAL A 123 -0.77 -4.07 6.52
C VAL A 123 0.68 -4.42 6.21
N MET A 124 1.14 -4.17 5.00
CA MET A 124 2.53 -4.38 4.61
C MET A 124 3.15 -3.07 4.12
N CYS A 125 4.34 -2.76 4.63
CA CYS A 125 5.10 -1.60 4.19
C CYS A 125 6.61 -1.80 4.23
N CYS A 126 7.32 -0.99 3.44
CA CYS A 126 8.78 -0.97 3.48
C CYS A 126 9.28 -0.16 4.68
N TYR A 127 8.70 1.02 4.91
CA TYR A 127 9.11 1.92 5.98
C TYR A 127 7.93 2.38 6.82
N ALA A 128 8.09 2.44 8.14
CA ALA A 128 7.09 3.01 9.02
C ALA A 128 7.67 3.69 10.27
N ALA A 129 7.03 4.76 10.73
CA ALA A 129 7.34 5.38 12.01
C ALA A 129 6.70 4.61 13.17
N PRO A 130 7.34 4.56 14.36
CA PRO A 130 6.79 3.86 15.53
C PRO A 130 5.38 4.33 15.93
N ALA A 131 5.12 5.64 15.85
CA ALA A 131 3.81 6.22 16.16
C ALA A 131 2.69 5.70 15.23
N ALA A 132 3.00 5.47 13.95
CA ALA A 132 2.04 4.89 13.02
C ALA A 132 1.75 3.42 13.35
N LEU A 133 2.75 2.64 13.76
CA LEU A 133 2.57 1.24 14.14
C LEU A 133 1.62 1.11 15.35
N VAL A 134 1.82 1.94 16.38
CA VAL A 134 0.93 2.01 17.55
C VAL A 134 -0.47 2.47 17.17
N ARG A 135 -0.60 3.41 16.22
CA ARG A 135 -1.91 3.85 15.73
C ARG A 135 -2.65 2.69 15.06
N LEU A 136 -1.98 1.99 14.13
CA LEU A 136 -2.58 0.92 13.35
C LEU A 136 -2.89 -0.32 14.18
N SER A 137 -2.08 -0.64 15.20
CA SER A 137 -2.32 -1.80 16.08
C SER A 137 -3.59 -1.68 16.90
N ARG A 138 -4.16 -0.48 17.04
CA ARG A 138 -5.42 -0.23 17.75
C ARG A 138 -6.67 -0.54 16.91
N HIS A 139 -6.52 -0.77 15.61
CA HIS A 139 -7.66 -1.12 14.75
C HIS A 139 -7.93 -2.62 14.83
N ARG A 140 -9.11 -3.01 15.33
CA ARG A 140 -9.52 -4.43 15.47
C ARG A 140 -9.50 -5.21 14.16
N VAL A 141 -9.67 -4.53 13.02
CA VAL A 141 -9.61 -5.14 11.68
C VAL A 141 -8.20 -5.64 11.35
N VAL A 142 -7.16 -5.02 11.93
CA VAL A 142 -5.76 -5.34 11.66
C VAL A 142 -5.34 -6.58 12.44
N GLN A 143 -4.81 -7.56 11.72
CA GLN A 143 -4.22 -8.76 12.29
C GLN A 143 -2.70 -8.63 12.42
N TYR A 144 -2.04 -8.21 11.34
CA TYR A 144 -0.59 -8.11 11.27
C TYR A 144 -0.18 -6.80 10.61
N ILE A 145 0.94 -6.23 11.07
CA ILE A 145 1.64 -5.14 10.40
C ILE A 145 3.06 -5.65 10.10
N VAL A 146 3.34 -5.87 8.82
CA VAL A 146 4.65 -6.32 8.33
C VAL A 146 5.42 -5.11 7.84
N VAL A 147 6.56 -4.84 8.48
CA VAL A 147 7.39 -3.67 8.21
C VAL A 147 8.81 -4.14 7.90
N ALA A 148 9.35 -3.76 6.74
CA ALA A 148 10.74 -4.12 6.41
C ALA A 148 11.77 -3.34 7.24
N ARG A 149 11.54 -2.03 7.44
CA ARG A 149 12.42 -1.16 8.22
C ARG A 149 11.64 -0.12 9.02
N ARG A 150 12.00 0.05 10.30
CA ARG A 150 11.44 1.11 11.14
C ARG A 150 12.25 2.40 10.98
N ALA A 151 11.55 3.52 10.92
CA ALA A 151 12.13 4.85 11.05
C ALA A 151 12.29 5.21 12.54
N GLU A 152 13.03 6.28 12.84
CA GLU A 152 13.13 6.83 14.19
C GLU A 152 11.85 7.55 14.60
N GLY A 153 11.22 8.24 13.64
CA GLY A 153 10.00 8.98 13.85
C GLY A 153 9.55 9.71 12.58
N CYS A 154 8.80 10.79 12.78
CA CYS A 154 8.49 11.75 11.73
C CYS A 154 8.95 13.16 12.15
N ASP A 155 9.27 14.00 11.17
CA ASP A 155 9.46 15.44 11.37
C ASP A 155 8.12 16.20 11.48
N GLU A 156 8.19 17.52 11.67
CA GLU A 156 7.01 18.39 11.79
C GLU A 156 6.14 18.44 10.53
N ALA A 157 6.73 18.17 9.36
CA ALA A 157 6.04 18.10 8.08
C ALA A 157 5.41 16.71 7.82
N GLY A 158 5.67 15.74 8.71
CA GLY A 158 5.13 14.40 8.63
C GLY A 158 5.92 13.45 7.72
N TYR A 159 7.17 13.78 7.36
CA TYR A 159 8.08 12.87 6.68
C TYR A 159 8.83 12.00 7.68
N LEU A 160 9.19 10.78 7.27
CA LEU A 160 9.98 9.88 8.11
C LEU A 160 11.36 10.47 8.44
N VAL A 161 11.93 10.08 9.57
CA VAL A 161 13.31 10.40 9.96
C VAL A 161 14.11 9.10 10.15
N PRO A 162 15.26 8.91 9.47
CA PRO A 162 15.78 9.74 8.38
C PRO A 162 14.83 9.76 7.17
N THR A 163 14.86 10.86 6.42
CA THR A 163 13.91 11.11 5.33
C THR A 163 14.13 10.17 4.16
N THR A 164 13.03 9.76 3.51
CA THR A 164 13.05 9.00 2.24
C THR A 164 13.40 9.89 1.04
N ASN A 165 14.01 11.07 1.27
CA ASN A 165 14.32 12.10 0.27
C ASN A 165 13.10 12.59 -0.55
N GLY A 166 11.87 12.58 -0.01
CA GLY A 166 10.65 13.08 -0.69
C GLY A 166 9.52 12.04 -0.82
N ASP A 167 8.48 12.39 -1.60
CA ASP A 167 7.33 11.53 -1.89
C ASP A 167 7.74 10.36 -2.81
N ILE A 168 7.46 9.13 -2.39
CA ILE A 168 7.85 7.93 -3.15
C ILE A 168 7.05 7.82 -4.45
N GLY A 169 5.79 8.25 -4.48
CA GLY A 169 4.99 8.25 -5.70
C GLY A 169 5.56 9.20 -6.76
N ASP A 170 5.97 10.41 -6.37
CA ASP A 170 6.60 11.35 -7.29
C ASP A 170 7.94 10.83 -7.82
N LYS A 171 8.75 10.19 -6.98
CA LYS A 171 10.02 9.59 -7.41
C LYS A 171 9.88 8.46 -8.41
N LEU A 172 8.84 7.66 -8.25
CA LEU A 172 8.63 6.47 -9.08
C LEU A 172 7.89 6.78 -10.38
N PHE A 173 7.02 7.79 -10.37
CA PHE A 173 6.07 8.03 -11.46
C PHE A 173 6.13 9.46 -12.00
N GLY A 174 7.11 10.26 -11.58
CA GLY A 174 7.19 11.69 -11.89
C GLY A 174 6.25 12.54 -11.03
N GLU A 175 6.60 13.82 -10.92
CA GLU A 175 5.75 14.83 -10.31
C GLU A 175 4.46 15.03 -11.12
N LYS A 176 3.43 15.61 -10.49
CA LYS A 176 2.20 15.96 -11.19
C LYS A 176 2.43 17.19 -12.07
N GLU A 177 2.69 17.00 -13.34
CA GLU A 177 2.67 18.09 -14.33
C GLU A 177 1.24 18.35 -14.85
N GLU A 178 0.86 19.62 -14.95
CA GLU A 178 -0.30 20.03 -15.75
C GLU A 178 0.11 20.00 -17.23
N TYR A 179 -0.30 18.94 -17.94
CA TYR A 179 -0.05 18.85 -19.37
C TYR A 179 -0.84 19.94 -20.12
N ILE A 180 -0.12 20.84 -20.80
CA ILE A 180 -0.69 21.66 -21.87
C ILE A 180 -0.86 20.72 -23.06
N THR A 181 -2.10 20.29 -23.32
CA THR A 181 -2.38 19.50 -24.50
C THR A 181 -2.47 20.42 -25.71
N ASP A 182 -1.41 20.49 -26.51
CA ASP A 182 -1.59 20.82 -27.92
C ASP A 182 -2.45 19.73 -28.53
N THR A 183 -3.57 20.11 -29.15
CA THR A 183 -4.54 19.16 -29.72
C THR A 183 -3.93 18.48 -30.94
N VAL A 184 -3.20 17.40 -30.73
CA VAL A 184 -2.73 16.53 -31.82
C VAL A 184 -3.82 15.49 -32.10
N SER A 185 -4.26 15.41 -33.35
CA SER A 185 -5.23 14.39 -33.77
C SER A 185 -4.65 12.98 -33.55
N PRO A 186 -5.40 12.04 -32.95
CA PRO A 186 -4.92 10.68 -32.77
C PRO A 186 -4.73 10.00 -34.14
N VAL A 187 -3.61 9.31 -34.32
CA VAL A 187 -3.39 8.43 -35.47
C VAL A 187 -3.94 7.05 -35.12
N VAL A 188 -4.96 6.61 -35.86
CA VAL A 188 -5.53 5.26 -35.69
C VAL A 188 -4.78 4.28 -36.59
N VAL A 189 -4.20 3.24 -35.99
CA VAL A 189 -3.44 2.22 -36.72
C VAL A 189 -4.14 0.86 -36.59
N ASN A 190 -4.45 0.21 -37.73
CA ASN A 190 -5.16 -1.07 -37.77
C ASN A 190 -4.26 -2.22 -38.26
N GLY A 191 -4.43 -3.42 -37.69
CA GLY A 191 -3.82 -4.67 -38.20
C GLY A 191 -2.29 -4.66 -38.21
N GLN A 192 -1.69 -4.98 -39.36
CA GLN A 192 -0.22 -5.06 -39.54
C GLN A 192 0.51 -3.75 -39.21
N GLY A 193 -0.18 -2.60 -39.24
CA GLY A 193 0.40 -1.32 -38.84
C GLY A 193 0.72 -1.21 -37.36
N ALA A 194 0.05 -1.98 -36.48
CA ALA A 194 0.28 -1.90 -35.03
C ALA A 194 1.69 -2.37 -34.65
N ALA A 195 2.17 -3.44 -35.30
CA ALA A 195 3.53 -3.93 -35.10
C ALA A 195 4.60 -2.94 -35.61
N MET A 196 4.27 -2.12 -36.61
CA MET A 196 5.15 -1.07 -37.12
C MET A 196 5.15 0.16 -36.19
N ALA A 197 3.98 0.58 -35.71
CA ALA A 197 3.86 1.70 -34.77
C ALA A 197 4.58 1.43 -33.44
N LEU A 198 4.62 0.17 -33.00
CA LEU A 198 5.29 -0.25 -31.77
C LEU A 198 6.76 -0.66 -31.97
N ARG A 199 7.24 -0.76 -33.21
CA ARG A 199 8.61 -1.21 -33.52
C ARG A 199 9.66 -0.32 -32.87
N ASP A 200 9.40 0.99 -32.86
CA ASP A 200 10.33 2.01 -32.36
C ASP A 200 9.98 2.46 -30.93
N ALA A 201 8.90 1.94 -30.33
CA ALA A 201 8.52 2.25 -28.96
C ALA A 201 9.65 1.98 -27.93
N PRO A 202 10.45 0.90 -28.06
CA PRO A 202 11.62 0.71 -27.20
C PRO A 202 12.65 1.85 -27.29
N ALA A 203 12.91 2.38 -28.50
CA ALA A 203 13.84 3.50 -28.69
C ALA A 203 13.29 4.84 -28.13
N LEU A 204 11.96 4.97 -28.02
CA LEU A 204 11.32 6.10 -27.34
C LEU A 204 11.49 6.04 -25.82
N LEU A 205 11.56 4.83 -25.24
CA LEU A 205 11.82 4.64 -23.80
C LEU A 205 13.29 4.96 -23.46
N GLU A 206 14.24 4.56 -24.32
CA GLU A 206 15.67 4.90 -24.14
C GLU A 206 15.96 6.41 -24.21
N ARG A 207 15.16 7.19 -24.95
CA ARG A 207 15.31 8.65 -25.01
C ARG A 207 14.83 9.40 -23.76
N ASN A 208 14.04 8.75 -22.91
CA ASN A 208 13.51 9.34 -21.68
C ASN A 208 14.36 9.00 -20.44
N GLU A 209 15.52 8.37 -20.61
CA GLU A 209 16.53 8.29 -19.55
C GLU A 209 17.25 9.64 -19.42
N GLY A 210 16.63 10.56 -18.68
CA GLY A 210 17.18 11.83 -18.21
C GLY A 210 16.92 12.02 -16.73
#